data_AF-K0ZA02-F1
#
_entry.id   AF-K0ZA02-F1
#
_cell.length_a   1.000
_cell.length_b   1.000
_cell.length_c   1.000
_cell.angle_alpha   90.00
_cell.angle_beta   90.00
_cell.angle_gamma   90.00
#
_symmetry.space_group_name_H-M   'P 1'
#
loop_
_entity.id
_entity.type
_entity.pdbx_description
1 polymer ?
#
loop_
_entity_poly.entity_id
_entity_poly.type
_entity_poly.pdbx_seq_one_letter_code
_entity_poly.pdbx_strand_id
1 'polypeptide(L)'
;MLDEKADQLVGTGPYERTDERAAYRLSHYERGFATTSGQVTLKIPKLKGIRFGTAVIERYKRRGISVEAIIEMYLAEVPTRSIEGVREIMWGSAISADTASNLNDKAFKSAYE
;
A
#
# COMPACT_ATOMS: atom_id res chain seq x y z
N MET A 1 12.95 -10.37 2.66
CA MET A 1 11.47 -10.23 2.57
C MET A 1 10.95 -9.93 1.16
N LEU A 2 11.14 -8.73 0.56
CA LEU A 2 10.59 -8.46 -0.78
C LEU A 2 11.31 -9.21 -1.91
N ASP A 3 12.63 -9.35 -1.81
CA ASP A 3 13.41 -10.14 -2.76
C ASP A 3 13.02 -11.62 -2.68
N GLU A 4 12.90 -12.19 -1.48
CA GLU A 4 12.42 -13.58 -1.30
C GLU A 4 11.04 -13.81 -1.92
N LYS A 5 10.12 -12.83 -1.79
CA LYS A 5 8.82 -12.90 -2.49
C LYS A 5 8.96 -12.85 -4.00
N ALA A 6 9.96 -12.12 -4.51
CA ALA A 6 10.29 -12.15 -5.93
C ALA A 6 10.91 -13.49 -6.35
N ASP A 7 11.74 -14.13 -5.53
CA ASP A 7 12.26 -15.48 -5.79
C ASP A 7 11.12 -16.50 -5.87
N GLN A 8 10.16 -16.43 -4.93
CA GLN A 8 8.95 -17.28 -4.96
C GLN A 8 8.10 -17.07 -6.22
N LEU A 9 7.98 -15.83 -6.69
CA LEU A 9 7.26 -15.48 -7.93
C LEU A 9 7.99 -15.94 -9.20
N VAL A 10 9.32 -15.89 -9.19
CA VAL A 10 10.16 -16.24 -10.34
C VAL A 10 10.42 -17.75 -10.40
N GLY A 11 10.35 -18.44 -9.26
CA GLY A 11 10.60 -19.87 -9.11
C GLY A 11 12.09 -20.24 -9.04
N THR A 12 12.99 -19.26 -9.00
CA THR A 12 14.44 -19.49 -9.03
C THR A 12 15.19 -18.35 -8.36
N GLY A 13 16.34 -18.67 -7.78
CA GLY A 13 17.24 -17.72 -7.15
C GLY A 13 17.97 -16.79 -8.14
N PRO A 14 18.71 -15.81 -7.61
CA PRO A 14 19.53 -14.92 -8.43
C PRO A 14 20.62 -15.72 -9.17
N TYR A 15 20.75 -15.48 -10.48
CA TYR A 15 21.73 -16.08 -11.40
C TYR A 15 21.66 -17.61 -11.60
N GLU A 16 20.69 -18.28 -10.98
CA GLU A 16 20.48 -19.70 -11.15
C GLU A 16 19.88 -20.00 -12.55
N ARG A 17 20.44 -21.00 -13.23
CA ARG A 17 20.04 -21.38 -14.59
C ARG A 17 19.09 -22.56 -14.52
N THR A 18 17.82 -22.30 -14.78
CA THR A 18 16.74 -23.29 -14.76
C THR A 18 15.80 -23.02 -15.93
N ASP A 19 15.37 -24.08 -16.60
CA ASP A 19 14.43 -23.99 -17.73
C ASP A 19 13.00 -23.61 -17.28
N GLU A 20 12.69 -23.79 -16.00
CA GLU A 20 11.38 -23.48 -15.38
C GLU A 20 11.24 -22.00 -14.97
N ARG A 21 12.22 -21.14 -15.28
CA ARG A 21 12.24 -19.73 -14.86
C ARG A 21 11.06 -18.95 -15.46
N ALA A 22 10.18 -18.44 -14.60
CA ALA A 22 8.97 -17.74 -15.03
C ALA A 22 9.19 -16.26 -15.42
N ALA A 23 10.21 -15.60 -14.87
CA ALA A 23 10.53 -14.20 -15.15
C ALA A 23 12.01 -13.85 -14.91
N TYR A 24 12.45 -12.70 -15.41
CA TYR A 24 13.80 -12.19 -15.16
C TYR A 24 13.79 -10.97 -14.24
N ARG A 25 14.70 -10.95 -13.27
CA ARG A 25 14.97 -9.74 -12.47
C ARG A 25 15.72 -8.73 -13.34
N LEU A 26 15.24 -7.49 -13.34
CA LEU A 26 15.90 -6.37 -14.02
C LEU A 26 16.65 -5.51 -13.02
N SER A 27 15.92 -4.87 -12.12
CA SER A 27 16.44 -3.93 -11.13
C SER A 27 15.42 -3.72 -10.03
N HIS A 28 15.61 -2.69 -9.21
CA HIS A 28 14.61 -2.23 -8.25
C HIS A 28 14.17 -0.81 -8.59
N TYR A 29 12.98 -0.42 -8.11
CA TYR A 29 12.64 0.99 -7.96
C TYR A 29 12.26 1.29 -6.53
N GLU A 30 12.50 2.53 -6.13
CA GLU A 30 12.09 3.00 -4.82
C GLU A 30 10.71 3.65 -4.90
N ARG A 31 9.88 3.42 -3.88
CA ARG A 31 8.65 4.19 -3.68
C ARG A 31 8.41 4.45 -2.19
N GLY A 32 7.85 5.60 -1.87
CA GLY A 32 7.35 5.89 -0.53
C GLY A 32 6.09 5.08 -0.21
N PHE A 33 6.00 4.61 1.03
CA PHE A 33 4.85 3.94 1.60
C PHE A 33 4.59 4.46 3.01
N ALA A 34 3.43 5.06 3.23
CA ALA A 34 3.05 5.58 4.53
C ALA A 34 2.57 4.44 5.44
N THR A 35 3.23 4.31 6.57
CA THR A 35 2.83 3.43 7.67
C THR A 35 2.37 4.27 8.85
N THR A 36 1.73 3.65 9.84
CA THR A 36 1.33 4.32 11.09
C THR A 36 2.53 4.96 11.80
N SER A 37 3.72 4.36 11.66
CA SER A 37 4.98 4.88 12.24
C SER A 37 5.70 5.90 11.35
N GLY A 38 5.07 6.36 10.25
CA GLY A 38 5.63 7.33 9.32
C GLY A 38 5.92 6.77 7.93
N GLN A 39 6.63 7.56 7.11
CA GLN A 39 6.91 7.22 5.73
C GLN A 39 8.15 6.31 5.62
N VAL A 40 7.98 5.16 4.95
CA VAL A 40 9.05 4.21 4.67
C VAL A 40 9.31 4.16 3.18
N THR A 41 10.59 4.17 2.78
CA THR A 41 10.98 3.95 1.39
C THR A 41 11.13 2.46 1.12
N LEU A 42 10.31 1.92 0.22
CA LEU A 42 10.34 0.53 -0.19
C LEU A 42 11.18 0.35 -1.45
N LYS A 43 12.10 -0.61 -1.43
CA LYS A 43 12.85 -1.06 -2.60
C LYS A 43 12.12 -2.23 -3.28
N ILE A 44 11.44 -1.95 -4.38
CA ILE A 44 10.56 -2.90 -5.06
C ILE A 44 11.27 -3.59 -6.24
N PRO A 45 11.30 -4.93 -6.28
CA PRO A 45 11.83 -5.68 -7.42
C PRO A 45 11.06 -5.41 -8.72
N LYS A 46 11.79 -5.15 -9.81
CA LYS A 46 11.27 -5.15 -11.18
C LYS A 46 11.51 -6.51 -11.82
N LEU A 47 10.41 -7.16 -12.18
CA LEU A 47 10.41 -8.42 -12.91
C LEU A 47 9.99 -8.16 -14.36
N LYS A 48 10.70 -8.78 -15.31
CA LYS A 48 10.37 -8.82 -16.72
C LYS A 48 9.53 -10.06 -16.99
N GLY A 49 8.35 -9.88 -17.56
CA GLY A 49 7.41 -10.96 -17.90
C GLY A 49 6.28 -11.15 -16.89
N ILE A 50 6.49 -10.81 -15.62
CA ILE A 50 5.47 -10.95 -14.56
C ILE A 50 5.36 -9.67 -13.76
N ARG A 51 4.15 -9.36 -13.27
CA ARG A 51 3.89 -8.21 -12.40
C ARG A 51 4.24 -8.58 -10.96
N PHE A 52 5.01 -7.73 -10.29
CA PHE A 52 5.30 -7.87 -8.87
C PHE A 52 4.21 -7.20 -8.01
N GLY A 53 3.64 -7.95 -7.08
CA GLY A 53 2.69 -7.49 -6.07
C GLY A 53 2.53 -8.54 -4.99
N THR A 54 2.37 -8.14 -3.72
CA THR A 54 2.19 -9.05 -2.60
C THR A 54 0.90 -8.72 -1.84
N ALA A 55 0.36 -9.67 -1.08
CA ALA A 55 -0.79 -9.43 -0.22
C ALA A 55 -0.53 -8.33 0.83
N VAL A 56 0.72 -8.20 1.28
CA VAL A 56 1.14 -7.16 2.23
C VAL A 56 1.33 -5.81 1.52
N ILE A 57 1.89 -5.82 0.31
CA ILE A 57 2.25 -4.62 -0.44
C ILE A 57 1.64 -4.73 -1.84
N GLU A 58 0.38 -4.31 -1.93
CA GLU A 58 -0.34 -4.23 -3.18
C GLU A 58 0.30 -3.22 -4.15
N ARG A 59 0.05 -3.44 -5.44
CA ARG A 59 0.49 -2.53 -6.49
C ARG A 59 -0.25 -1.20 -6.34
N TYR A 60 0.47 -0.09 -6.53
CA TYR A 60 -0.04 1.29 -6.39
C TYR A 60 -0.55 1.70 -5.00
N LYS A 61 -0.69 0.79 -4.03
CA LYS A 61 -1.00 1.15 -2.66
C LYS A 61 0.15 1.95 -2.05
N ARG A 62 -0.17 3.14 -1.55
CA ARG A 62 0.79 4.08 -0.95
C ARG A 62 0.71 4.16 0.57
N ARG A 63 -0.30 3.53 1.20
CA ARG A 63 -0.55 3.60 2.64
C ARG A 63 -1.02 2.25 3.20
N GLY A 64 -0.58 1.93 4.41
CA GLY A 64 -1.12 0.82 5.22
C GLY A 64 -2.56 1.10 5.68
N ILE A 65 -3.33 0.04 5.96
CA ILE A 65 -4.75 0.14 6.33
C ILE A 65 -4.87 0.59 7.80
N SER A 66 -5.54 1.71 8.01
CA SER A 66 -6.24 2.07 9.25
C SER A 66 -7.37 3.06 8.93
N VAL A 67 -8.08 2.82 7.82
CA VAL A 67 -9.08 3.74 7.26
C VAL A 67 -10.31 3.83 8.16
N GLU A 68 -10.56 2.76 8.91
CA GLU A 68 -11.72 2.51 9.77
C GLU A 68 -11.94 3.65 10.77
N ALA A 69 -10.86 4.17 11.37
CA ALA A 69 -10.95 5.22 12.39
C ALA A 69 -11.44 6.57 11.84
N ILE A 70 -11.13 6.94 10.59
CA ILE A 70 -11.68 8.18 9.99
C ILE A 70 -13.17 8.03 9.71
N ILE A 71 -13.60 6.86 9.23
CA ILE A 71 -14.99 6.62 8.84
C ILE A 71 -15.89 6.70 10.07
N GLU A 72 -15.47 6.11 11.19
CA GLU A 72 -16.17 6.23 12.46
C GLU A 72 -16.29 7.69 12.93
N MET A 73 -15.25 8.52 12.73
CA MET A 73 -15.34 9.95 13.05
C MET A 73 -16.32 10.71 12.15
N TYR A 74 -16.43 10.35 10.87
CA TYR A 74 -17.46 10.90 9.97
C TYR A 74 -18.87 10.47 10.39
N LEU A 75 -19.05 9.21 10.80
CA LEU A 75 -20.33 8.70 11.31
C LEU A 75 -20.72 9.36 12.63
N ALA A 76 -19.74 9.72 13.46
CA ALA A 76 -19.94 10.46 14.70
C ALA A 76 -20.16 11.97 14.51
N GLU A 77 -20.41 12.44 13.28
CA GLU A 77 -20.66 13.84 12.92
C GLU A 77 -19.56 14.82 13.37
N VAL A 78 -18.32 14.32 13.51
CA VAL A 78 -17.19 15.19 13.86
C VAL A 78 -16.94 16.13 12.68
N PRO A 79 -16.84 17.46 12.91
CA PRO A 79 -16.60 18.40 11.83
C PRO A 79 -15.28 18.09 11.12
N THR A 80 -15.29 18.17 9.79
CA THR A 80 -14.16 17.77 8.92
C THR A 80 -12.83 18.43 9.28
N ARG A 81 -12.86 19.68 9.74
CA ARG A 81 -11.70 20.43 10.26
C ARG A 81 -11.09 19.84 11.53
N SER A 82 -11.88 19.15 12.37
CA SER A 82 -11.39 18.47 13.58
C SER A 82 -10.80 17.10 13.25
N ILE A 83 -11.31 16.44 12.21
CA ILE A 83 -10.73 15.21 11.64
C ILE A 83 -9.33 15.50 11.04
N GLU A 84 -9.10 16.73 10.56
CA GLU A 84 -7.81 17.15 9.99
C GLU A 84 -6.63 17.13 10.97
N GLY A 85 -6.85 17.50 12.23
CA GLY A 85 -5.80 17.36 13.26
C GLY A 85 -5.54 15.90 13.62
N VAL A 86 -6.60 15.08 13.73
CA VAL A 86 -6.49 13.67 14.13
C VAL A 86 -5.86 12.80 13.03
N ARG A 87 -6.18 13.06 11.75
CA ARG A 87 -5.62 12.31 10.62
C ARG A 87 -4.11 12.54 10.46
N GLU A 88 -3.63 13.75 10.71
CA GLU A 88 -2.20 14.05 10.61
C GLU A 88 -1.41 13.29 11.69
N ILE A 89 -1.98 13.19 12.90
CA ILE A 89 -1.43 12.40 14.01
C ILE A 89 -1.41 10.90 13.67
N MET A 90 -2.48 10.36 13.07
CA MET A 90 -2.58 8.91 12.79
C MET A 90 -1.67 8.42 11.64
N TRP A 91 -1.45 9.24 10.60
CA TRP A 91 -0.71 8.82 9.41
C TRP A 91 0.63 9.55 9.20
N GLY A 92 1.00 10.47 10.10
CA GLY A 92 2.22 11.27 10.00
C GLY A 92 2.29 12.14 8.74
N SER A 93 1.18 12.27 8.00
CA SER A 93 1.08 13.05 6.77
C SER A 93 -0.36 13.52 6.54
N ALA A 94 -0.50 14.74 6.04
CA ALA A 94 -1.79 15.29 5.66
C ALA A 94 -2.38 14.53 4.45
N ILE A 95 -3.70 14.33 4.47
CA ILE A 95 -4.48 13.76 3.36
C ILE A 95 -5.39 14.86 2.79
N SER A 96 -5.64 14.88 1.49
CA SER A 96 -6.58 15.86 0.93
C SER A 96 -8.03 15.57 1.34
N ALA A 97 -8.89 16.59 1.34
CA ALA A 97 -10.32 16.43 1.55
C ALA A 97 -10.94 15.41 0.56
N ASP A 98 -10.54 15.47 -0.71
CA ASP A 98 -10.99 14.52 -1.74
C ASP A 98 -10.57 13.08 -1.42
N THR A 99 -9.37 12.88 -0.86
CA THR A 99 -8.93 11.54 -0.44
C THR A 99 -9.80 11.02 0.69
N ALA A 100 -10.12 11.88 1.67
CA ALA A 100 -11.00 11.51 2.77
C ALA A 100 -12.43 11.16 2.28
N SER A 101 -13.00 11.97 1.36
CA SER A 101 -14.31 11.68 0.75
C SER A 101 -14.32 10.34 0.02
N ASN A 102 -13.31 10.09 -0.83
CA ASN A 102 -13.21 8.82 -1.57
C ASN A 102 -13.07 7.60 -0.65
N LEU A 103 -12.41 7.75 0.50
CA LEU A 103 -12.29 6.68 1.50
C LEU A 103 -13.63 6.44 2.21
N ASN A 104 -14.35 7.51 2.53
CA ASN A 104 -15.68 7.43 3.13
C ASN A 104 -16.66 6.70 2.20
N ASP A 105 -16.71 7.09 0.92
CA ASP A 105 -17.57 6.45 -0.09
C ASP A 105 -17.29 4.95 -0.24
N LYS A 106 -16.01 4.56 -0.21
CA LYS A 106 -15.62 3.15 -0.28
C LYS A 106 -16.06 2.37 0.95
N ALA A 107 -15.93 2.96 2.13
CA ALA A 107 -16.32 2.36 3.38
C ALA A 107 -17.83 2.17 3.50
N PHE A 108 -18.60 3.20 3.13
CA PHE A 108 -20.04 3.10 3.04
C PHE A 108 -20.46 1.97 2.11
N LYS A 109 -19.88 1.88 0.91
CA LYS A 109 -20.17 0.77 -0.01
C LYS A 109 -19.87 -0.59 0.62
N SER A 110 -18.72 -0.76 1.26
CA SER A 110 -18.35 -2.03 1.90
C SER A 110 -19.17 -2.40 3.14
N ALA A 111 -19.84 -1.44 3.79
CA ALA A 111 -20.66 -1.69 4.98
C ALA A 111 -22.11 -2.08 4.63
N TYR A 112 -22.56 -1.73 3.42
CA TYR A 112 -23.93 -1.94 2.95
C TYR A 112 -24.05 -2.94 1.78
N GLU A 113 -22.92 -3.43 1.24
CA GLU A 113 -22.82 -4.58 0.33
C GLU A 113 -22.34 -5.84 1.06
#